data_AF-A0A377LZM6-F1
#
_entry.id   AF-A0A377LZM6-F1
#
_cell.length_a   1.000
_cell.length_b   1.000
_cell.length_c   1.000
_cell.angle_alpha   90.00
_cell.angle_beta   90.00
_cell.angle_gamma   90.00
#
_symmetry.space_group_name_H-M   'P 1'
#
loop_
_entity.id
_entity.type
_entity.pdbx_description
1 polymer ?
#
loop_
_entity_poly.entity_id
_entity_poly.type
_entity_poly.pdbx_seq_one_letter_code
_entity_poly.pdbx_strand_id
1 'polypeptide(L)'
;MLSRITSGQDLLAQARTLTGYLREQPGGWLAAHRLMKSLRHDTLSAIPAPDAEGKTRIEPPRADQRAMLKRLYLQQSWLEILEQADNTFSRGANHLWLDLQWYTHQALMKSGQDVLADIITADLKGLLRRLTGLETLAFNDGTPFADEVTLNWINQSVLDDMSGWRDEPVSAISTGDNDILALEPEALEKADSEGLDATLHWLQTRPGTDTKDRWLLRLLMARVAEQKGKNELALHLLGELDNAAQSITLAQWTPALLFEVKSRRFRLLCIKATRSEADKSRLQPEMDQLLTGLIALDPAGSAVLCG
;
A
#
# COMPACT_ATOMS: atom_id res chain seq x y z
N MET A 1 -40.24 -5.13 -20.26
CA MET A 1 -39.16 -5.00 -21.26
C MET A 1 -38.07 -4.15 -20.66
N LEU A 2 -36.81 -4.60 -20.71
CA LEU A 2 -35.66 -3.73 -20.42
C LEU A 2 -35.70 -2.57 -21.42
N SER A 3 -35.69 -1.33 -20.93
CA SER A 3 -35.61 -0.16 -21.81
C SER A 3 -34.27 -0.17 -22.54
N ARG A 4 -34.28 0.22 -23.82
CA ARG A 4 -33.05 0.31 -24.63
C ARG A 4 -32.09 1.30 -23.96
N ILE A 5 -30.84 0.88 -23.76
CA ILE A 5 -29.79 1.73 -23.20
C ILE A 5 -29.33 2.73 -24.27
N THR A 6 -29.46 4.02 -23.99
CA THR A 6 -29.15 5.11 -24.94
C THR A 6 -28.01 6.03 -24.49
N SER A 7 -27.63 5.97 -23.21
CA SER A 7 -26.55 6.77 -22.64
C SER A 7 -25.79 6.01 -21.55
N GLY A 8 -24.61 6.50 -21.19
CA GLY A 8 -23.85 5.95 -20.04
C GLY A 8 -24.59 6.12 -18.70
N GLN A 9 -25.41 7.16 -18.56
CA GLN A 9 -26.26 7.35 -17.37
C GLN A 9 -27.35 6.28 -17.28
N ASP A 10 -27.99 5.95 -18.41
CA ASP A 10 -28.99 4.87 -18.49
C ASP A 10 -28.37 3.52 -18.17
N LEU A 11 -27.17 3.25 -18.71
CA LEU A 11 -26.41 2.04 -18.44
C LEU A 11 -26.16 1.89 -16.93
N LEU A 12 -25.64 2.93 -16.27
CA LEU A 12 -25.36 2.87 -14.83
C LEU A 12 -26.64 2.78 -13.99
N ALA A 13 -27.76 3.37 -14.45
CA ALA A 13 -29.05 3.23 -13.77
C ALA A 13 -29.57 1.79 -13.80
N GLN A 14 -29.55 1.15 -14.97
CA GLN A 14 -29.94 -0.26 -15.10
C GLN A 14 -28.97 -1.18 -14.35
N ALA A 15 -27.66 -0.89 -14.41
CA ALA A 15 -26.66 -1.64 -13.66
C ALA A 15 -26.94 -1.62 -12.16
N ARG A 16 -27.34 -0.47 -11.59
CA ARG A 16 -27.70 -0.39 -10.16
C ARG A 16 -28.87 -1.32 -9.81
N THR A 17 -29.89 -1.41 -10.66
CA THR A 17 -31.00 -2.36 -10.49
C THR A 17 -30.51 -3.82 -10.51
N LEU A 18 -29.64 -4.17 -11.47
CA LEU A 18 -29.06 -5.51 -11.57
C LEU A 18 -28.20 -5.86 -10.35
N THR A 19 -27.34 -4.93 -9.92
CA THR A 19 -26.50 -5.13 -8.72
C THR A 19 -27.33 -5.22 -7.45
N GLY A 20 -28.48 -4.54 -7.38
CA GLY A 20 -29.43 -4.68 -6.28
C GLY A 20 -29.97 -6.11 -6.18
N TYR A 21 -30.47 -6.65 -7.30
CA TYR A 21 -30.93 -8.03 -7.36
C TYR A 21 -29.82 -9.04 -7.01
N LEU A 22 -28.61 -8.85 -7.52
CA LEU A 22 -27.46 -9.73 -7.24
C LEU A 22 -27.12 -9.74 -5.74
N ARG A 23 -27.20 -8.60 -5.04
CA ARG A 23 -26.93 -8.54 -3.58
C ARG A 23 -27.97 -9.27 -2.74
N GLU A 24 -29.20 -9.41 -3.23
CA GLU A 24 -30.25 -10.19 -2.56
C GLU A 24 -30.00 -11.71 -2.66
N GLN A 25 -29.15 -12.16 -3.58
CA GLN A 25 -28.83 -13.58 -3.74
C GLN A 25 -27.76 -14.04 -2.73
N PRO A 26 -27.82 -15.29 -2.25
CA PRO A 26 -26.78 -15.85 -1.39
C PRO A 26 -25.39 -15.78 -2.04
N GLY A 27 -24.43 -15.13 -1.37
CA GLY A 27 -23.07 -14.95 -1.89
C GLY A 27 -22.96 -14.01 -3.10
N GLY A 28 -24.02 -13.28 -3.45
CA GLY A 28 -24.07 -12.47 -4.66
C GLY A 28 -23.35 -11.12 -4.60
N TRP A 29 -22.76 -10.75 -3.45
CA TRP A 29 -22.04 -9.49 -3.27
C TRP A 29 -20.90 -9.32 -4.29
N LEU A 30 -20.05 -10.34 -4.48
CA LEU A 30 -18.91 -10.25 -5.40
C LEU A 30 -19.37 -10.00 -6.84
N ALA A 31 -20.43 -10.70 -7.28
CA ALA A 31 -20.99 -10.52 -8.62
C ALA A 31 -21.54 -9.10 -8.81
N ALA A 32 -22.27 -8.57 -7.81
CA ALA A 32 -22.76 -7.20 -7.83
C ALA A 32 -21.61 -6.18 -7.88
N HIS A 33 -20.60 -6.37 -7.04
CA HIS A 33 -19.44 -5.50 -6.92
C HIS A 33 -18.64 -5.44 -8.24
N ARG A 34 -18.28 -6.60 -8.81
CA ARG A 34 -17.49 -6.66 -10.04
C ARG A 34 -18.27 -6.21 -11.28
N LEU A 35 -19.59 -6.41 -11.31
CA LEU A 35 -20.43 -5.84 -12.37
C LEU A 35 -20.32 -4.31 -12.37
N MET A 36 -20.45 -3.66 -11.22
CA MET A 36 -20.30 -2.21 -11.14
C MET A 36 -18.87 -1.77 -11.46
N LYS A 37 -17.84 -2.48 -10.95
CA LYS A 37 -16.44 -2.18 -11.29
C LYS A 37 -16.20 -2.21 -12.79
N SER A 38 -16.58 -3.28 -13.49
CA SER A 38 -16.32 -3.39 -14.93
C SER A 38 -16.94 -2.24 -15.72
N LEU A 39 -18.20 -1.89 -15.42
CA LEU A 39 -18.89 -0.79 -16.10
C LEU A 39 -18.28 0.58 -15.84
N ARG A 40 -17.56 0.75 -14.72
CA ARG A 40 -17.02 2.04 -14.30
C ARG A 40 -15.52 2.17 -14.54
N HIS A 41 -14.74 1.14 -14.26
CA HIS A 41 -13.28 1.14 -14.37
C HIS A 41 -12.81 0.67 -15.75
N ASP A 42 -13.41 -0.36 -16.33
CA ASP A 42 -12.98 -0.89 -17.63
C ASP A 42 -13.39 0.00 -18.80
N THR A 43 -14.34 0.91 -18.56
CA THR A 43 -14.77 1.92 -19.53
C THR A 43 -13.90 3.19 -19.52
N LEU A 44 -12.99 3.33 -18.55
CA LEU A 44 -12.01 4.42 -18.54
C LEU A 44 -10.88 4.12 -19.51
N SER A 45 -10.71 4.90 -20.57
CA SER A 45 -9.64 4.68 -21.55
C SER A 45 -8.33 5.40 -21.23
N ALA A 46 -8.37 6.43 -20.39
CA ALA A 46 -7.23 7.25 -20.02
C ALA A 46 -7.43 7.82 -18.61
N ILE A 47 -6.33 8.24 -17.97
CA ILE A 47 -6.41 9.00 -16.71
C ILE A 47 -7.09 10.36 -16.94
N PRO A 48 -7.86 10.89 -15.98
CA PRO A 48 -8.39 12.24 -16.07
C PRO A 48 -7.28 13.27 -16.25
N ALA A 49 -7.49 14.26 -17.13
CA ALA A 49 -6.48 15.30 -17.39
C ALA A 49 -6.25 16.16 -16.12
N PRO A 50 -5.03 16.16 -15.56
CA PRO A 50 -4.69 17.01 -14.43
C PRO A 50 -4.21 18.40 -14.86
N ASP A 51 -4.22 19.35 -13.93
CA ASP A 51 -3.49 20.61 -14.02
C ASP A 51 -2.01 20.44 -13.60
N ALA A 52 -1.28 21.56 -13.50
CA ALA A 52 0.15 21.55 -13.16
C ALA A 52 0.44 20.99 -11.75
N GLU A 53 -0.56 21.02 -10.86
CA GLU A 53 -0.50 20.53 -9.49
C GLU A 53 -1.10 19.13 -9.31
N GLY A 54 -1.48 18.44 -10.40
CA GLY A 54 -2.04 17.09 -10.35
C GLY A 54 -3.55 17.04 -10.06
N LYS A 55 -4.24 18.19 -10.02
CA LYS A 55 -5.68 18.26 -9.75
C LYS A 55 -6.50 18.16 -11.01
N THR A 56 -7.64 17.49 -10.90
CA THR A 56 -8.57 17.26 -12.01
C THR A 56 -9.75 18.22 -11.92
N ARG A 57 -10.57 18.30 -12.98
CA ARG A 57 -11.85 19.05 -12.95
C ARG A 57 -12.99 18.29 -12.28
N ILE A 58 -12.68 17.23 -11.56
CA ILE A 58 -13.66 16.28 -11.02
C ILE A 58 -14.00 16.70 -9.59
N GLU A 59 -15.28 16.79 -9.30
CA GLU A 59 -15.77 17.08 -7.95
C GLU A 59 -15.42 15.95 -6.98
N PRO A 60 -15.00 16.27 -5.74
CA PRO A 60 -14.65 15.28 -4.73
C PRO A 60 -15.89 14.53 -4.23
N PRO A 61 -15.69 13.35 -3.61
CA PRO A 61 -16.71 12.70 -2.80
C PRO A 61 -17.21 13.64 -1.72
N ARG A 62 -18.50 13.61 -1.39
CA ARG A 62 -19.06 14.56 -0.42
C ARG A 62 -18.46 14.34 0.98
N ALA A 63 -18.27 15.43 1.73
CA ALA A 63 -17.64 15.37 3.04
C ALA A 63 -18.37 14.47 4.05
N ASP A 64 -19.70 14.41 3.98
CA ASP A 64 -20.54 13.52 4.79
C ASP A 64 -20.29 12.04 4.46
N GLN A 65 -20.11 11.70 3.18
CA GLN A 65 -19.76 10.33 2.76
C GLN A 65 -18.39 9.92 3.29
N ARG A 66 -17.40 10.82 3.23
CA ARG A 66 -16.06 10.58 3.78
C ARG A 66 -16.09 10.39 5.30
N ALA A 67 -16.81 11.26 6.01
CA ALA A 67 -16.96 11.15 7.45
C ALA A 67 -17.69 9.87 7.86
N MET A 68 -18.71 9.45 7.09
CA MET A 68 -19.45 8.23 7.32
C MET A 68 -18.56 6.98 7.27
N LEU A 69 -17.75 6.81 6.22
CA LEU A 69 -16.86 5.64 6.10
C LEU A 69 -15.81 5.60 7.21
N LYS A 70 -15.22 6.76 7.55
CA LYS A 70 -14.29 6.87 8.68
C LYS A 70 -14.95 6.44 10.00
N ARG A 71 -16.19 6.89 10.25
CA ARG A 71 -16.95 6.51 11.44
C ARG A 71 -17.21 5.00 11.49
N LEU A 72 -17.69 4.41 10.40
CA LEU A 72 -17.98 2.98 10.33
C LEU A 72 -16.73 2.13 10.54
N TYR A 73 -15.58 2.57 10.02
CA TYR A 73 -14.29 1.92 10.24
C TYR A 73 -13.88 1.93 11.73
N LEU A 74 -14.00 3.08 12.40
CA LEU A 74 -13.72 3.19 13.83
C LEU A 74 -14.69 2.33 14.68
N GLN A 75 -15.93 2.19 14.23
CA GLN A 75 -16.95 1.35 14.84
C GLN A 75 -16.82 -0.14 14.47
N GLN A 76 -15.83 -0.52 13.66
CA GLN A 76 -15.61 -1.88 13.17
C GLN A 76 -16.85 -2.49 12.49
N SER A 77 -17.67 -1.64 11.85
CA SER A 77 -18.92 -2.04 11.21
C SER A 77 -18.67 -2.49 9.77
N TRP A 78 -17.97 -3.62 9.60
CA TRP A 78 -17.42 -4.07 8.32
C TRP A 78 -18.47 -4.30 7.23
N LEU A 79 -19.62 -4.90 7.55
CA LEU A 79 -20.70 -5.14 6.58
C LEU A 79 -21.29 -3.82 6.05
N GLU A 80 -21.49 -2.84 6.94
CA GLU A 80 -21.98 -1.52 6.54
C GLU A 80 -20.97 -0.78 5.67
N ILE A 81 -19.67 -0.93 5.93
CA ILE A 81 -18.61 -0.37 5.06
C ILE A 81 -18.73 -0.94 3.64
N LEU A 82 -18.91 -2.26 3.48
CA LEU A 82 -19.06 -2.88 2.17
C LEU A 82 -20.25 -2.32 1.41
N GLU A 83 -21.40 -2.18 2.07
CA GLU A 83 -22.61 -1.62 1.45
C GLU A 83 -22.44 -0.15 1.06
N GLN A 84 -21.92 0.68 1.98
CA GLN A 84 -21.75 2.11 1.75
C GLN A 84 -20.68 2.42 0.70
N ALA A 85 -19.57 1.66 0.69
CA ALA A 85 -18.54 1.79 -0.31
C ALA A 85 -19.10 1.50 -1.72
N ASP A 86 -19.84 0.41 -1.86
CA ASP A 86 -20.50 0.01 -3.10
C ASP A 86 -21.53 1.03 -3.61
N ASN A 87 -22.38 1.52 -2.70
CA ASN A 87 -23.39 2.53 -3.03
C ASN A 87 -22.71 3.83 -3.49
N THR A 88 -21.68 4.26 -2.75
CA THR A 88 -20.90 5.45 -3.07
C THR A 88 -20.19 5.30 -4.41
N PHE A 89 -19.54 4.16 -4.65
CA PHE A 89 -18.84 3.81 -5.89
C PHE A 89 -19.77 3.87 -7.12
N SER A 90 -21.03 3.48 -6.97
CA SER A 90 -22.02 3.46 -8.07
C SER A 90 -22.56 4.83 -8.51
N ARG A 91 -22.15 5.93 -7.85
CA ARG A 91 -22.67 7.29 -8.04
C ARG A 91 -21.57 8.29 -8.38
N GLY A 92 -21.96 9.40 -9.01
CA GLY A 92 -21.06 10.53 -9.31
C GLY A 92 -19.77 10.11 -10.00
N ALA A 93 -18.66 10.79 -9.73
CA ALA A 93 -17.33 10.37 -10.17
C ALA A 93 -16.59 9.52 -9.11
N ASN A 94 -17.28 9.04 -8.08
CA ASN A 94 -16.69 8.35 -6.92
C ASN A 94 -15.96 7.05 -7.25
N HIS A 95 -16.15 6.46 -8.43
CA HIS A 95 -15.31 5.35 -8.90
C HIS A 95 -13.81 5.68 -9.00
N LEU A 96 -13.43 6.96 -9.05
CA LEU A 96 -12.03 7.41 -9.02
C LEU A 96 -11.51 7.61 -7.60
N TRP A 97 -12.37 7.54 -6.58
CA TRP A 97 -11.97 7.61 -5.19
C TRP A 97 -11.45 6.24 -4.74
N LEU A 98 -10.13 6.08 -4.79
CA LEU A 98 -9.46 4.80 -4.54
C LEU A 98 -9.52 4.38 -3.07
N ASP A 99 -9.72 5.32 -2.13
CA ASP A 99 -9.94 4.96 -0.72
C ASP A 99 -11.13 4.01 -0.54
N LEU A 100 -12.13 4.06 -1.44
CA LEU A 100 -13.23 3.09 -1.42
C LEU A 100 -12.71 1.65 -1.56
N GLN A 101 -11.69 1.42 -2.37
CA GLN A 101 -11.09 0.09 -2.55
C GLN A 101 -10.35 -0.35 -1.30
N TRP A 102 -9.65 0.57 -0.63
CA TRP A 102 -8.99 0.30 0.65
C TRP A 102 -10.02 -0.06 1.72
N TYR A 103 -11.10 0.72 1.87
CA TYR A 103 -12.17 0.42 2.83
C TYR A 103 -12.82 -0.94 2.55
N THR A 104 -13.12 -1.26 1.29
CA THR A 104 -13.65 -2.57 0.90
C THR A 104 -12.66 -3.69 1.26
N HIS A 105 -11.38 -3.54 0.92
CA HIS A 105 -10.35 -4.52 1.24
C HIS A 105 -10.22 -4.74 2.75
N GLN A 106 -10.13 -3.67 3.55
CA GLN A 106 -10.03 -3.77 5.00
C GLN A 106 -11.27 -4.44 5.62
N ALA A 107 -12.47 -4.09 5.15
CA ALA A 107 -13.69 -4.72 5.64
C ALA A 107 -13.73 -6.23 5.34
N LEU A 108 -13.25 -6.67 4.17
CA LEU A 108 -13.15 -8.08 3.82
C LEU A 108 -12.12 -8.82 4.67
N MET A 109 -10.90 -8.29 4.81
CA MET A 109 -9.86 -8.86 5.66
C MET A 109 -10.31 -8.99 7.11
N LYS A 110 -10.92 -7.94 7.68
CA LYS A 110 -11.42 -7.95 9.06
C LYS A 110 -12.65 -8.84 9.25
N SER A 111 -13.31 -9.24 8.17
CA SER A 111 -14.40 -10.22 8.17
C SER A 111 -13.92 -11.64 7.84
N GLY A 112 -12.61 -11.87 7.72
CA GLY A 112 -12.02 -13.18 7.38
C GLY A 112 -12.32 -13.65 5.95
N GLN A 113 -12.59 -12.71 5.03
CA GLN A 113 -12.90 -12.99 3.62
C GLN A 113 -11.67 -12.72 2.73
N ASP A 114 -10.54 -13.32 3.08
CA ASP A 114 -9.22 -13.04 2.48
C ASP A 114 -9.22 -13.26 0.96
N VAL A 115 -9.84 -14.34 0.47
CA VAL A 115 -9.97 -14.62 -0.97
C VAL A 115 -10.69 -13.50 -1.72
N LEU A 116 -11.71 -12.88 -1.11
CA LEU A 116 -12.38 -11.75 -1.74
C LEU A 116 -11.51 -10.50 -1.70
N ALA A 117 -10.78 -10.27 -0.60
CA ALA A 117 -9.84 -9.15 -0.49
C ALA A 117 -8.74 -9.22 -1.56
N ASP A 118 -8.20 -10.40 -1.82
CA ASP A 118 -7.22 -10.64 -2.88
C ASP A 118 -7.78 -10.30 -4.28
N ILE A 119 -9.05 -10.62 -4.54
CA ILE A 119 -9.71 -10.24 -5.80
C ILE A 119 -9.82 -8.71 -5.92
N ILE A 120 -10.11 -7.99 -4.83
CA ILE A 120 -10.15 -6.52 -4.83
C ILE A 120 -8.77 -5.95 -5.19
N THR A 121 -7.72 -6.49 -4.59
CA THR A 121 -6.33 -6.14 -4.86
C THR A 121 -5.96 -6.41 -6.31
N ALA A 122 -6.30 -7.58 -6.85
CA ALA A 122 -6.02 -7.95 -8.24
C ALA A 122 -6.78 -7.05 -9.25
N ASP A 123 -8.06 -6.77 -9.00
CA ASP A 123 -8.86 -5.87 -9.84
C ASP A 123 -8.25 -4.45 -9.84
N LEU A 124 -7.83 -3.93 -8.68
CA LEU A 124 -7.19 -2.61 -8.58
C LEU A 124 -5.81 -2.59 -9.25
N LYS A 125 -5.00 -3.65 -9.11
CA LYS A 125 -3.71 -3.78 -9.80
C LYS A 125 -3.89 -3.72 -11.30
N GLY A 126 -4.91 -4.42 -11.84
CA GLY A 126 -5.24 -4.37 -13.27
C GLY A 126 -5.59 -2.96 -13.75
N LEU A 127 -6.38 -2.22 -12.98
CA LEU A 127 -6.73 -0.83 -13.27
C LEU A 127 -5.49 0.07 -13.31
N LEU A 128 -4.66 0.04 -12.26
CA LEU A 128 -3.51 0.95 -12.12
C LEU A 128 -2.37 0.61 -13.10
N ARG A 129 -2.25 -0.66 -13.53
CA ARG A 129 -1.34 -1.02 -14.63
C ARG A 129 -1.81 -0.47 -15.98
N ARG A 130 -3.12 -0.41 -16.21
CA ARG A 130 -3.70 0.12 -17.45
C ARG A 130 -3.71 1.65 -17.47
N LEU A 131 -3.91 2.27 -16.31
CA LEU A 131 -4.03 3.71 -16.11
C LEU A 131 -2.97 4.19 -15.10
N THR A 132 -1.69 4.05 -15.46
CA THR A 132 -0.56 4.38 -14.59
C THR A 132 -0.58 5.84 -14.16
N GLY A 133 -0.33 6.11 -12.88
CA GLY A 133 -0.36 7.45 -12.30
C GLY A 133 -1.76 7.92 -11.91
N LEU A 134 -2.80 7.10 -12.06
CA LEU A 134 -4.15 7.44 -11.59
C LEU A 134 -4.17 7.68 -10.06
N GLU A 135 -3.39 6.89 -9.33
CA GLU A 135 -3.26 6.91 -7.88
C GLU A 135 -2.60 8.19 -7.34
N THR A 136 -1.92 8.97 -8.18
CA THR A 136 -1.25 10.22 -7.79
C THR A 136 -2.10 11.47 -8.05
N LEU A 137 -3.27 11.32 -8.68
CA LEU A 137 -4.15 12.45 -9.02
C LEU A 137 -5.01 12.92 -7.85
N ALA A 138 -5.53 14.15 -7.98
CA ALA A 138 -6.45 14.75 -7.02
C ALA A 138 -7.75 15.25 -7.68
N PHE A 139 -8.80 15.39 -6.87
CA PHE A 139 -10.03 16.10 -7.21
C PHE A 139 -9.77 17.62 -7.33
N ASN A 140 -10.78 18.36 -7.81
CA ASN A 140 -10.67 19.81 -8.05
C ASN A 140 -10.34 20.64 -6.79
N ASP A 141 -10.74 20.16 -5.61
CA ASP A 141 -10.47 20.79 -4.31
C ASP A 141 -9.09 20.41 -3.74
N GLY A 142 -8.34 19.55 -4.43
CA GLY A 142 -7.05 19.02 -3.98
C GLY A 142 -7.15 17.79 -3.08
N THR A 143 -8.35 17.28 -2.77
CA THR A 143 -8.51 15.97 -2.13
C THR A 143 -7.88 14.91 -3.04
N PRO A 144 -6.93 14.07 -2.57
CA PRO A 144 -6.32 13.07 -3.43
C PRO A 144 -7.31 11.95 -3.77
N PHE A 145 -7.08 11.26 -4.90
CA PHE A 145 -7.85 10.06 -5.25
C PHE A 145 -7.55 8.90 -4.29
N ALA A 146 -6.30 8.80 -3.83
CA ALA A 146 -5.85 7.92 -2.76
C ALA A 146 -5.21 8.77 -1.65
N ASP A 147 -5.77 8.73 -0.44
CA ASP A 147 -5.13 9.34 0.72
C ASP A 147 -3.79 8.66 1.06
N GLU A 148 -3.01 9.24 1.98
CA GLU A 148 -1.68 8.74 2.30
C GLU A 148 -1.68 7.25 2.71
N VAL A 149 -2.69 6.83 3.48
CA VAL A 149 -2.85 5.44 3.93
C VAL A 149 -3.15 4.52 2.74
N THR A 150 -4.09 4.94 1.89
CA THR A 150 -4.50 4.19 0.70
C THR A 150 -3.37 4.10 -0.31
N LEU A 151 -2.64 5.20 -0.55
CA LEU A 151 -1.51 5.24 -1.47
C LEU A 151 -0.37 4.35 -0.99
N ASN A 152 -0.08 4.33 0.31
CA ASN A 152 0.90 3.41 0.88
C ASN A 152 0.47 1.94 0.69
N TRP A 153 -0.80 1.60 0.99
CA TRP A 153 -1.33 0.26 0.74
C TRP A 153 -1.26 -0.12 -0.75
N ILE A 154 -1.59 0.80 -1.66
CA ILE A 154 -1.48 0.57 -3.10
C ILE A 154 -0.04 0.21 -3.45
N ASN A 155 0.94 1.00 -3.02
CA ASN A 155 2.35 0.76 -3.36
C ASN A 155 2.91 -0.54 -2.76
N GLN A 156 2.49 -0.90 -1.54
CA GLN A 156 3.03 -2.04 -0.81
C GLN A 156 2.32 -3.37 -1.12
N SER A 157 1.04 -3.34 -1.46
CA SER A 157 0.21 -4.55 -1.55
C SER A 157 -0.47 -4.73 -2.91
N VAL A 158 -0.68 -3.65 -3.68
CA VAL A 158 -1.40 -3.70 -4.96
C VAL A 158 -0.43 -3.65 -6.14
N LEU A 159 0.35 -2.59 -6.21
CA LEU A 159 1.39 -2.35 -7.21
C LEU A 159 2.72 -2.97 -6.82
N ASP A 160 2.74 -3.87 -5.83
CA ASP A 160 3.94 -4.62 -5.54
C ASP A 160 4.25 -5.56 -6.70
N ASP A 161 5.02 -5.06 -7.66
CA ASP A 161 5.62 -5.83 -8.75
C ASP A 161 6.78 -6.70 -8.23
N MET A 162 7.15 -6.53 -6.94
CA MET A 162 8.14 -7.31 -6.23
C MET A 162 7.55 -8.56 -5.54
N SER A 163 6.34 -8.99 -5.87
CA SER A 163 5.73 -10.21 -5.27
C SER A 163 6.52 -11.51 -5.58
N GLY A 164 7.48 -11.48 -6.51
CA GLY A 164 8.44 -12.56 -6.76
C GLY A 164 9.79 -12.40 -6.03
N TRP A 165 9.93 -11.36 -5.22
CA TRP A 165 11.16 -10.98 -4.54
C TRP A 165 11.12 -11.40 -3.07
N ARG A 166 12.24 -11.91 -2.56
CA ARG A 166 12.37 -12.27 -1.14
C ARG A 166 12.55 -11.00 -0.31
N ASP A 167 11.43 -10.37 0.03
CA ASP A 167 11.40 -9.30 1.04
C ASP A 167 10.67 -9.73 2.32
N GLU A 168 10.44 -11.04 2.47
CA GLU A 168 10.05 -11.58 3.77
C GLU A 168 11.13 -11.18 4.79
N PRO A 169 10.72 -10.58 5.93
CA PRO A 169 11.66 -10.17 6.95
C PRO A 169 12.55 -11.36 7.31
N VAL A 170 13.86 -11.20 7.16
CA VAL A 170 14.79 -12.30 7.44
C VAL A 170 14.69 -12.59 8.94
N SER A 171 14.13 -13.74 9.29
CA SER A 171 14.31 -14.30 10.63
C SER A 171 15.77 -14.67 10.76
N ALA A 172 16.52 -13.92 11.56
CA ALA A 172 17.89 -14.27 11.85
C ALA A 172 17.88 -15.61 12.60
N ILE A 173 18.50 -16.65 12.04
CA ILE A 173 18.79 -17.87 12.81
C ILE A 173 19.86 -17.48 13.84
N SER A 174 19.45 -16.97 15.00
CA SER A 174 20.36 -16.72 16.10
C SER A 174 20.59 -18.01 16.87
N THR A 175 21.84 -18.47 16.91
CA THR A 175 22.29 -19.55 17.80
C THR A 175 22.42 -19.08 19.26
N GLY A 176 21.44 -18.31 19.76
CA GLY A 176 21.45 -17.71 21.08
C GLY A 176 20.09 -17.14 21.49
N ASP A 177 19.90 -17.08 22.81
CA ASP A 177 18.64 -16.86 23.56
C ASP A 177 18.02 -15.44 23.44
N ASN A 178 18.48 -14.61 22.51
CA ASN A 178 18.04 -13.21 22.34
C ASN A 178 17.82 -12.90 20.84
N ASP A 179 16.65 -13.27 20.31
CA ASP A 179 16.25 -12.89 18.95
C ASP A 179 15.52 -11.53 18.97
N ILE A 180 16.29 -10.46 18.78
CA ILE A 180 15.77 -9.08 18.74
C ILE A 180 14.73 -8.91 17.63
N LEU A 181 14.86 -9.60 16.50
CA LEU A 181 13.91 -9.45 15.38
C LEU A 181 12.58 -10.18 15.65
N ALA A 182 12.57 -11.19 16.53
CA ALA A 182 11.34 -11.86 16.96
C ALA A 182 10.37 -10.94 17.73
N LEU A 183 10.82 -9.75 18.15
CA LEU A 183 10.00 -8.73 18.82
C LEU A 183 9.11 -7.95 17.86
N GLU A 184 9.23 -8.18 16.55
CA GLU A 184 8.47 -7.45 15.54
C GLU A 184 6.95 -7.49 15.73
N PRO A 185 6.29 -8.63 16.00
CA PRO A 185 4.86 -8.67 16.26
C PRO A 185 4.46 -7.82 17.48
N GLU A 186 5.23 -7.91 18.58
CA GLU A 186 4.99 -7.13 19.80
C GLU A 186 5.15 -5.63 19.54
N ALA A 187 6.19 -5.24 18.79
CA ALA A 187 6.41 -3.84 18.43
C ALA A 187 5.28 -3.28 17.55
N LEU A 188 4.74 -4.09 16.64
CA LEU A 188 3.62 -3.68 15.79
C LEU A 188 2.32 -3.51 16.58
N GLU A 189 2.03 -4.42 17.50
CA GLU A 189 0.88 -4.35 18.41
C GLU A 189 0.98 -3.13 19.34
N LYS A 190 2.18 -2.88 19.87
CA LYS A 190 2.45 -1.68 20.68
C LYS A 190 2.29 -0.40 19.86
N ALA A 191 2.72 -0.40 18.61
CA ALA A 191 2.56 0.76 17.74
C ALA A 191 1.08 1.01 17.36
N ASP A 192 0.26 -0.03 17.28
CA ASP A 192 -1.20 0.10 17.09
C ASP A 192 -1.93 0.62 18.33
N SER A 193 -1.47 0.25 19.53
CA SER A 193 -2.12 0.60 20.80
C SER A 193 -1.63 1.91 21.42
N GLU A 194 -0.32 2.14 21.45
CA GLU A 194 0.32 3.27 22.13
C GLU A 194 0.95 4.28 21.16
N GLY A 195 0.97 3.97 19.87
CA GLY A 195 1.55 4.81 18.84
C GLY A 195 3.03 4.53 18.55
N LEU A 196 3.49 5.02 17.39
CA LEU A 196 4.84 4.76 16.90
C LEU A 196 5.92 5.37 17.79
N ASP A 197 5.74 6.61 18.27
CA ASP A 197 6.77 7.30 19.08
C ASP A 197 7.06 6.56 20.39
N ALA A 198 6.01 6.09 21.07
CA ALA A 198 6.13 5.27 22.28
C ALA A 198 6.85 3.94 22.00
N THR A 199 6.55 3.31 20.88
CA THR A 199 7.18 2.06 20.44
C THR A 199 8.66 2.25 20.12
N LEU A 200 9.01 3.32 19.39
CA LEU A 200 10.40 3.63 19.06
C LEU A 200 11.23 3.94 20.31
N HIS A 201 10.65 4.68 21.27
CA HIS A 201 11.31 4.95 22.54
C HIS A 201 11.52 3.67 23.36
N TRP A 202 10.51 2.78 23.38
CA TRP A 202 10.60 1.48 24.02
C TRP A 202 11.69 0.59 23.39
N LEU A 203 11.79 0.53 22.06
CA LEU A 203 12.87 -0.18 21.38
C LEU A 203 14.24 0.43 21.67
N GLN A 204 14.35 1.76 21.72
CA GLN A 204 15.61 2.47 21.94
C GLN A 204 16.15 2.32 23.37
N THR A 205 15.28 2.12 24.35
CA THR A 205 15.64 1.96 25.77
C THR A 205 15.99 0.54 26.17
N ARG A 206 15.80 -0.44 25.27
CA ARG A 206 16.21 -1.82 25.49
C ARG A 206 17.74 -1.93 25.58
N PRO A 207 18.27 -2.77 26.48
CA PRO A 207 19.71 -2.97 26.58
C PRO A 207 20.24 -3.68 25.31
N GLY A 208 21.07 -2.98 24.54
CA GLY A 208 21.90 -3.58 23.50
C GLY A 208 23.34 -3.68 24.00
N THR A 209 23.80 -4.90 24.31
CA THR A 209 25.13 -5.11 24.91
C THR A 209 26.25 -5.05 23.87
N ASP A 210 25.96 -5.41 22.61
CA ASP A 210 26.91 -5.38 21.50
C ASP A 210 26.46 -4.45 20.34
N THR A 211 27.40 -4.07 19.49
CA THR A 211 27.19 -3.29 18.26
C THR A 211 26.21 -3.97 17.32
N LYS A 212 26.21 -5.31 17.27
CA LYS A 212 25.23 -6.09 16.50
C LYS A 212 23.81 -5.90 17.02
N ASP A 213 23.60 -6.02 18.32
CA ASP A 213 22.27 -5.90 18.93
C ASP A 213 21.67 -4.51 18.72
N ARG A 214 22.51 -3.46 18.82
CA ARG A 214 22.11 -2.09 18.52
C ARG A 214 21.73 -1.91 17.05
N TRP A 215 22.45 -2.56 16.13
CA TRP A 215 22.11 -2.54 14.71
C TRP A 215 20.77 -3.26 14.45
N LEU A 216 20.54 -4.42 15.06
CA LEU A 216 19.27 -5.17 14.94
C LEU A 216 18.07 -4.42 15.52
N LEU A 217 18.22 -3.77 16.68
CA LEU A 217 17.17 -2.92 17.25
C LEU A 217 16.80 -1.79 16.29
N ARG A 218 17.80 -1.18 15.65
CA ARG A 218 17.58 -0.08 14.71
C ARG A 218 16.99 -0.55 13.38
N LEU A 219 17.30 -1.77 12.93
CA LEU A 219 16.59 -2.44 11.83
C LEU A 219 15.12 -2.70 12.19
N LEU A 220 14.84 -3.20 13.39
CA LEU A 220 13.48 -3.42 13.86
C LEU A 220 12.67 -2.12 13.90
N MET A 221 13.27 -1.03 14.39
CA MET A 221 12.67 0.31 14.33
C MET A 221 12.33 0.73 12.90
N ALA A 222 13.20 0.42 11.92
CA ALA A 222 12.98 0.72 10.52
C ALA A 222 11.80 -0.09 9.93
N ARG A 223 11.72 -1.40 10.24
CA ARG A 223 10.60 -2.27 9.83
C ARG A 223 9.26 -1.75 10.36
N VAL A 224 9.20 -1.43 11.64
CA VAL A 224 7.97 -0.90 12.28
C VAL A 224 7.59 0.46 11.69
N ALA A 225 8.56 1.36 11.47
CA ALA A 225 8.30 2.65 10.83
C ALA A 225 7.75 2.50 9.41
N GLU A 226 8.32 1.61 8.60
CA GLU A 226 7.85 1.29 7.25
C GLU A 226 6.42 0.73 7.26
N GLN A 227 6.14 -0.25 8.11
CA GLN A 227 4.83 -0.89 8.21
C GLN A 227 3.73 0.02 8.78
N LYS A 228 4.10 1.02 9.58
CA LYS A 228 3.19 2.08 10.04
C LYS A 228 3.13 3.29 9.09
N GLY A 229 3.71 3.18 7.89
CA GLY A 229 3.63 4.19 6.82
C GLY A 229 4.53 5.42 7.03
N LYS A 230 5.46 5.41 7.99
CA LYS A 230 6.45 6.49 8.19
C LYS A 230 7.68 6.29 7.31
N ASN A 231 7.46 6.33 5.99
CA ASN A 231 8.44 5.99 4.98
C ASN A 231 9.71 6.85 5.01
N GLU A 232 9.60 8.16 5.29
CA GLU A 232 10.78 9.04 5.39
C GLU A 232 11.67 8.65 6.58
N LEU A 233 11.06 8.33 7.73
CA LEU A 233 11.79 7.85 8.90
C LEU A 233 12.48 6.51 8.59
N ALA A 234 11.75 5.58 7.97
CA ALA A 234 12.30 4.30 7.56
C ALA A 234 13.48 4.47 6.58
N LEU A 235 13.37 5.37 5.58
CA LEU A 235 14.45 5.69 4.65
C LEU A 235 15.71 6.18 5.38
N HIS A 236 15.57 7.08 6.33
CA HIS A 236 16.70 7.59 7.11
C HIS A 236 17.34 6.48 7.97
N LEU A 237 16.54 5.67 8.65
CA LEU A 237 17.04 4.55 9.45
C LEU A 237 17.78 3.51 8.59
N LEU A 238 17.20 3.13 7.44
CA LEU A 238 17.81 2.18 6.50
C LEU A 238 19.09 2.73 5.87
N GLY A 239 19.14 4.03 5.56
CA GLY A 239 20.35 4.70 5.07
C GLY A 239 21.49 4.68 6.08
N GLU A 240 21.20 4.94 7.37
CA GLU A 240 22.19 4.80 8.44
C GLU A 240 22.69 3.34 8.58
N LEU A 241 21.78 2.37 8.53
CA LEU A 241 22.11 0.94 8.65
C LEU A 241 23.00 0.45 7.50
N ASP A 242 22.74 0.90 6.27
CA ASP A 242 23.53 0.56 5.09
C ASP A 242 24.96 1.13 5.16
N ASN A 243 25.09 2.39 5.60
CA ASN A 243 26.38 3.03 5.82
C ASN A 243 27.18 2.35 6.94
N ALA A 244 26.52 1.99 8.04
CA ALA A 244 27.14 1.30 9.16
C ALA A 244 27.50 -0.16 8.84
N ALA A 245 26.87 -0.79 7.84
CA ALA A 245 27.13 -2.18 7.50
C ALA A 245 28.56 -2.44 7.04
N GLN A 246 29.22 -1.43 6.45
CA GLN A 246 30.61 -1.53 6.01
C GLN A 246 31.60 -1.62 7.18
N SER A 247 31.30 -0.97 8.32
CA SER A 247 32.20 -0.94 9.48
C SER A 247 32.05 -2.17 10.39
N ILE A 248 30.91 -2.86 10.34
CA ILE A 248 30.61 -4.01 11.19
C ILE A 248 30.91 -5.35 10.47
N THR A 249 31.43 -5.32 9.23
CA THR A 249 31.71 -6.52 8.42
C THR A 249 30.46 -7.39 8.17
N LEU A 250 29.27 -6.77 8.15
CA LEU A 250 27.97 -7.44 8.04
C LEU A 250 27.84 -8.31 6.78
N ALA A 251 28.51 -7.94 5.68
CA ALA A 251 28.56 -8.73 4.45
C ALA A 251 29.20 -10.13 4.64
N GLN A 252 30.05 -10.31 5.66
CA GLN A 252 30.67 -11.60 5.98
C GLN A 252 29.87 -12.40 7.02
N TRP A 253 28.96 -11.74 7.75
CA TRP A 253 28.24 -12.33 8.89
C TRP A 253 26.80 -12.72 8.57
N THR A 254 26.04 -11.83 7.93
CA THR A 254 24.63 -12.07 7.54
C THR A 254 24.29 -11.27 6.29
N PRO A 255 24.74 -11.71 5.10
CA PRO A 255 24.48 -11.02 3.82
C PRO A 255 22.98 -10.86 3.54
N ALA A 256 22.13 -11.76 4.05
CA ALA A 256 20.67 -11.67 3.93
C ALA A 256 20.08 -10.43 4.63
N LEU A 257 20.60 -10.04 5.81
CA LEU A 257 20.11 -8.82 6.50
C LEU A 257 20.58 -7.54 5.80
N LEU A 258 21.78 -7.55 5.22
CA LEU A 258 22.26 -6.43 4.41
C LEU A 258 21.48 -6.30 3.10
N PHE A 259 21.14 -7.43 2.48
CA PHE A 259 20.23 -7.48 1.35
C PHE A 259 18.89 -6.85 1.73
N GLU A 260 18.29 -7.24 2.86
CA GLU A 260 17.03 -6.68 3.35
C GLU A 260 17.09 -5.15 3.57
N VAL A 261 18.17 -4.62 4.15
CA VAL A 261 18.29 -3.17 4.35
C VAL A 261 18.31 -2.43 3.01
N LYS A 262 19.11 -2.92 2.06
CA LYS A 262 19.21 -2.33 0.73
C LYS A 262 17.91 -2.50 -0.06
N SER A 263 17.23 -3.63 0.12
CA SER A 263 16.01 -4.03 -0.57
C SER A 263 14.88 -3.05 -0.21
N ARG A 264 14.63 -2.89 1.10
CA ARG A 264 13.62 -1.98 1.65
C ARG A 264 13.91 -0.53 1.27
N ARG A 265 15.18 -0.10 1.38
CA ARG A 265 15.57 1.26 1.02
C ARG A 265 15.33 1.54 -0.47
N PHE A 266 15.73 0.62 -1.35
CA PHE A 266 15.51 0.74 -2.79
C PHE A 266 14.01 0.86 -3.11
N ARG A 267 13.17 0.00 -2.52
CA ARG A 267 11.71 0.03 -2.68
C ARG A 267 11.11 1.39 -2.27
N LEU A 268 11.48 1.91 -1.10
CA LEU A 268 10.99 3.21 -0.63
C LEU A 268 11.46 4.38 -1.52
N LEU A 269 12.66 4.30 -2.10
CA LEU A 269 13.12 5.29 -3.08
C LEU A 269 12.35 5.21 -4.40
N CYS A 270 12.04 4.01 -4.90
CA CYS A 270 11.17 3.84 -6.06
C CYS A 270 9.80 4.50 -5.83
N ILE A 271 9.17 4.25 -4.68
CA ILE A 271 7.89 4.86 -4.29
C ILE A 271 8.01 6.39 -4.21
N LYS A 272 9.14 6.91 -3.75
CA LYS A 272 9.36 8.36 -3.70
C LYS A 272 9.56 8.96 -5.10
N ALA A 273 10.22 8.23 -5.99
CA ALA A 273 10.48 8.64 -7.37
C ALA A 273 9.21 8.71 -8.23
N THR A 274 8.15 7.95 -7.91
CA THR A 274 6.87 8.05 -8.66
C THR A 274 6.09 9.34 -8.39
N ARG A 275 6.44 10.10 -7.34
CA ARG A 275 5.74 11.33 -6.96
C ARG A 275 6.02 12.51 -7.89
N SER A 276 7.19 12.55 -8.53
CA SER A 276 7.59 13.63 -9.45
C SER A 276 8.80 13.24 -10.30
N GLU A 277 8.82 13.68 -11.56
CA GLU A 277 9.98 13.50 -12.46
C GLU A 277 11.26 14.17 -11.93
N ALA A 278 11.12 15.25 -11.15
CA ALA A 278 12.26 15.89 -10.48
C ALA A 278 12.84 15.01 -9.37
N ASP A 279 11.98 14.34 -8.59
CA ASP A 279 12.42 13.41 -7.55
C ASP A 279 13.04 12.15 -8.17
N LYS A 280 12.45 11.62 -9.25
CA LYS A 280 13.02 10.50 -10.00
C LYS A 280 14.43 10.79 -10.47
N SER A 281 14.64 11.92 -11.14
CA SER A 281 15.96 12.33 -11.64
C SER A 281 16.98 12.51 -10.51
N ARG A 282 16.54 13.04 -9.36
CA ARG A 282 17.39 13.28 -8.19
C ARG A 282 17.77 11.99 -7.46
N LEU A 283 16.87 11.02 -7.38
CA LEU A 283 17.06 9.77 -6.63
C LEU A 283 17.68 8.64 -7.46
N GLN A 284 17.66 8.74 -8.80
CA GLN A 284 18.20 7.73 -9.71
C GLN A 284 19.63 7.27 -9.36
N PRO A 285 20.60 8.15 -9.06
CA PRO A 285 21.97 7.72 -8.77
C PRO A 285 22.06 6.84 -7.51
N GLU A 286 21.24 7.15 -6.50
CA GLU A 286 21.18 6.40 -5.24
C GLU A 286 20.51 5.03 -5.46
N MET A 287 19.46 4.99 -6.28
CA MET A 287 18.79 3.76 -6.68
C MET A 287 19.72 2.83 -7.47
N ASP A 288 20.50 3.36 -8.42
CA ASP A 288 21.47 2.58 -9.21
C ASP A 288 22.59 2.00 -8.32
N GLN A 289 23.06 2.78 -7.34
CA GLN A 289 24.06 2.31 -6.38
C GLN A 289 23.52 1.18 -5.49
N LEU A 290 22.27 1.30 -5.02
CA LEU A 290 21.62 0.25 -4.24
C LEU A 290 21.39 -1.02 -5.06
N LEU A 291 20.94 -0.89 -6.31
CA LEU A 291 20.76 -2.01 -7.23
C LEU A 291 22.08 -2.75 -7.47
N THR A 292 23.18 -2.02 -7.69
CA THR A 292 24.52 -2.60 -7.82
C THR A 292 24.90 -3.40 -6.57
N GLY A 293 24.62 -2.87 -5.38
CA GLY A 293 24.85 -3.55 -4.12
C GLY A 293 24.00 -4.80 -3.92
N LEU A 294 22.73 -4.76 -4.32
CA LEU A 294 21.82 -5.90 -4.28
C LEU A 294 22.28 -7.03 -5.22
N ILE A 295 22.66 -6.69 -6.45
CA ILE A 295 23.21 -7.66 -7.42
C ILE A 295 24.49 -8.29 -6.89
N ALA A 296 25.36 -7.52 -6.23
CA ALA A 296 26.59 -8.06 -5.64
C ALA A 296 26.33 -9.05 -4.49
N LEU A 297 25.23 -8.88 -3.75
CA LEU A 297 24.84 -9.75 -2.63
C LEU A 297 24.09 -11.01 -3.09
N ASP A 298 23.12 -10.84 -3.99
CA ASP A 298 22.32 -11.92 -4.56
C ASP A 298 21.86 -11.55 -5.99
N PRO A 299 22.61 -11.98 -7.03
CA PRO A 299 22.23 -11.75 -8.42
C PRO A 299 20.91 -12.41 -8.81
N ALA A 300 20.59 -13.57 -8.22
CA ALA A 300 19.37 -14.31 -8.55
C ALA A 300 18.14 -13.62 -7.94
N GLY A 301 18.24 -13.19 -6.68
CA GLY A 301 17.23 -12.36 -6.02
C GLY A 301 17.06 -10.99 -6.68
N SER A 302 18.11 -10.43 -7.27
CA SER A 302 18.07 -9.09 -7.88
C SER A 302 17.64 -9.08 -9.35
N ALA A 303 17.52 -10.24 -10.02
CA ALA A 303 17.17 -10.31 -11.43
C ALA A 303 15.79 -9.69 -11.74
N VAL A 304 14.86 -9.73 -10.79
CA VAL A 304 13.51 -9.13 -10.91
C VAL A 304 13.56 -7.59 -10.95
N LEU A 305 14.64 -6.98 -10.45
CA LEU A 305 14.84 -5.53 -10.40
C LEU A 305 15.50 -4.94 -11.65
N CYS A 306 16.01 -5.78 -12.54
CA CYS A 306 16.72 -5.36 -13.76
C CYS A 306 15.82 -5.42 -15.01
N GLY A 307 14.53 -5.71 -14.85
CA GLY A 307 13.54 -5.88 -15.91
C GLY A 307 12.71 -4.64 -16.20
#